data_AF-A0A2V7S1N6-F1
#
_entry.id   AF-A0A2V7S1N6-F1
#
_cell.length_a   1.000
_cell.length_b   1.000
_cell.length_c   1.000
_cell.angle_alpha   90.00
_cell.angle_beta   90.00
_cell.angle_gamma   90.00
#
_symmetry.space_group_name_H-M   'P 1'
#
loop_
_entity.id
_entity.type
_entity.pdbx_description
1 polymer ?
#
loop_
_entity_poly.entity_id
_entity_poly.type
_entity_poly.pdbx_seq_one_letter_code
_entity_poly.pdbx_strand_id
1 'polypeptide(L)'
;MLNVANAVSGREKLAGVRRLLFGVKAERLFRQTLSALLGNESLVGPCHLCHVRFKPGHKLTAYYDVSVEGHGSRPVAAIWRGRPGGSRRQAQDQLFAIHADAAARGLLAPFRALAAESPERHLQVQVAPLDLDFPQLVRVFDRRYAIERLGAAGDASWDAPDESFTRRTGVRFIRYRPGLRHLVRYEPPSRGKVAPVFAKLSPPHDSARAFRVSTALHHWLASERTPVTCPRPLAFSAADSAVLYPEVAGLPLVERLRQPSQDAMQWVRRAGEALSVLHRAPQSVTEGLALHDFSSELDVIEQASAFLHALLPRAGATIRALLESARELHPMLPEEPPTGTHGDLKVEHLWVTESGLTVIDFDTCALSDPALDL
;
A
#
# COMPACT_ATOMS: atom_id res chain seq x y z
N MET A 1 -0.77 17.93 -29.45
CA MET A 1 -1.73 17.82 -28.34
C MET A 1 -1.46 16.51 -27.60
N LEU A 2 -1.63 16.44 -26.26
CA LEU A 2 -1.53 15.18 -25.53
C LEU A 2 -2.77 14.33 -25.83
N ASN A 3 -2.63 13.19 -26.50
CA ASN A 3 -3.75 12.30 -26.80
C ASN A 3 -4.01 11.34 -25.63
N VAL A 4 -4.60 11.86 -24.56
CA VAL A 4 -4.83 11.13 -23.32
C VAL A 4 -5.82 9.98 -23.52
N ALA A 5 -6.87 10.18 -24.30
CA ALA A 5 -7.88 9.16 -24.54
C ALA A 5 -7.29 7.89 -25.19
N ASN A 6 -6.46 8.03 -26.23
CA ASN A 6 -5.84 6.88 -26.90
C ASN A 6 -4.77 6.18 -26.02
N ALA A 7 -4.05 6.94 -25.20
CA ALA A 7 -3.09 6.37 -24.25
C ALA A 7 -3.82 5.60 -23.14
N VAL A 8 -4.86 6.19 -22.54
CA VAL A 8 -5.65 5.56 -21.46
C VAL A 8 -6.45 4.36 -21.97
N SER A 9 -6.92 4.37 -23.22
CA SER A 9 -7.61 3.24 -23.82
C SER A 9 -6.67 2.07 -24.18
N GLY A 10 -5.34 2.28 -24.14
CA GLY A 10 -4.35 1.28 -24.56
C GLY A 10 -4.18 1.14 -26.08
N ARG A 11 -4.82 1.99 -26.90
CA ARG A 11 -4.71 1.94 -28.38
C ARG A 11 -3.28 2.19 -28.85
N GLU A 12 -2.55 3.02 -28.11
CA GLU A 12 -1.14 3.32 -28.36
C GLU A 12 -0.18 2.41 -27.58
N LYS A 13 -0.71 1.36 -26.94
CA LYS A 13 0.06 0.36 -26.19
C LYS A 13 0.98 1.03 -25.16
N LEU A 14 2.13 0.42 -24.88
CA LEU A 14 3.13 0.96 -23.95
C LEU A 14 3.65 2.36 -24.34
N ALA A 15 3.72 2.68 -25.63
CA ALA A 15 4.22 3.98 -26.09
C ALA A 15 3.33 5.14 -25.63
N GLY A 16 2.01 4.95 -25.62
CA GLY A 16 1.05 5.92 -25.09
C GLY A 16 1.25 6.18 -23.60
N VAL A 17 1.38 5.12 -22.80
CA VAL A 17 1.62 5.22 -21.35
C VAL A 17 2.96 5.89 -21.06
N ARG A 18 4.05 5.49 -21.73
CA ARG A 18 5.38 6.12 -21.57
C ARG A 18 5.34 7.61 -21.89
N ARG A 19 4.57 8.02 -22.91
CA ARG A 19 4.41 9.43 -23.26
C ARG A 19 3.69 10.24 -22.18
N LEU A 20 2.70 9.66 -21.49
CA LEU A 20 2.02 10.32 -20.37
C LEU A 20 2.87 10.40 -19.10
N LEU A 21 3.74 9.41 -18.87
CA LEU A 21 4.56 9.36 -17.65
C LEU A 21 5.88 10.13 -17.77
N PHE A 22 6.53 10.04 -18.94
CA PHE A 22 7.90 10.49 -19.15
C PHE A 22 8.05 11.49 -20.30
N GLY A 23 6.95 11.87 -20.96
CA GLY A 23 6.99 12.86 -22.04
C GLY A 23 7.10 14.27 -21.48
N VAL A 24 8.00 15.08 -22.05
CA VAL A 24 8.23 16.49 -21.67
C VAL A 24 6.93 17.31 -21.55
N LYS A 25 5.98 17.09 -22.46
CA LYS A 25 4.68 17.79 -22.44
C LYS A 25 3.81 17.37 -21.25
N ALA A 26 3.82 16.09 -20.89
CA ALA A 26 3.05 15.57 -19.78
C ALA A 26 3.67 16.00 -18.44
N GLU A 27 5.00 15.94 -18.33
CA GLU A 27 5.72 16.44 -17.17
C GLU A 27 5.46 17.93 -16.94
N ARG A 28 5.58 18.76 -17.99
CA ARG A 28 5.28 20.20 -17.89
C ARG A 28 3.85 20.45 -17.42
N LEU A 29 2.88 19.73 -17.95
CA LEU A 29 1.48 19.86 -17.54
C LEU A 29 1.29 19.47 -16.06
N PHE A 30 1.88 18.36 -15.64
CA PHE A 30 1.83 17.90 -14.25
C PHE A 30 2.45 18.92 -13.30
N ARG A 31 3.65 19.43 -13.62
CA ARG A 31 4.32 20.48 -12.85
C ARG A 31 3.50 21.77 -12.80
N GLN A 32 2.96 22.24 -13.93
CA GLN A 32 2.09 23.43 -13.96
C GLN A 32 0.85 23.25 -13.07
N THR A 33 0.24 22.06 -13.09
CA THR A 33 -0.92 21.74 -12.26
C THR A 33 -0.54 21.74 -10.77
N LEU A 34 0.63 21.21 -10.42
CA LEU A 34 1.18 21.28 -9.05
C LEU A 34 1.51 22.70 -8.61
N SER A 35 2.14 23.49 -9.47
CA SER A 35 2.50 24.89 -9.19
C SER A 35 1.26 25.73 -8.91
N ALA A 36 0.16 25.47 -9.60
CA ALA A 36 -1.13 26.12 -9.32
C ALA A 36 -1.65 25.79 -7.91
N LEU A 37 -1.42 24.58 -7.40
CA LEU A 37 -1.79 24.19 -6.04
C LEU A 37 -0.91 24.84 -4.97
N LEU A 38 0.36 25.11 -5.26
CA LEU A 38 1.28 25.81 -4.36
C LEU A 38 1.14 27.34 -4.44
N GLY A 39 0.70 27.85 -5.60
CA GLY A 39 0.69 29.28 -5.92
C GLY A 39 2.08 29.84 -6.26
N ASN A 40 3.10 28.99 -6.38
CA ASN A 40 4.46 29.36 -6.79
C ASN A 40 5.18 28.16 -7.40
N GLU A 41 5.66 28.30 -8.63
CA GLU A 41 6.35 27.22 -9.37
C GLU A 41 7.74 26.91 -8.81
N SER A 42 8.45 27.89 -8.24
CA SER A 42 9.80 27.68 -7.69
C SER A 42 9.84 26.67 -6.53
N LEU A 43 8.70 26.47 -5.85
CA LEU A 43 8.60 25.53 -4.74
C LEU A 43 8.56 24.06 -5.19
N VAL A 44 8.25 23.78 -6.47
CA VAL A 44 8.15 22.40 -6.97
C VAL A 44 9.54 21.85 -7.26
N GLY A 45 10.03 20.99 -6.38
CA GLY A 45 11.30 20.29 -6.54
C GLY A 45 11.22 19.04 -7.42
N PRO A 46 12.14 18.08 -7.23
CA PRO A 46 12.12 16.78 -7.89
C PRO A 46 10.81 16.01 -7.66
N CYS A 47 10.28 15.40 -8.72
CA CYS A 47 9.10 14.54 -8.68
C CYS A 47 9.52 13.11 -8.99
N HIS A 48 9.58 12.24 -7.97
CA HIS A 48 9.99 10.84 -8.14
C HIS A 48 8.77 9.98 -8.37
N LEU A 49 8.72 9.28 -9.51
CA LEU A 49 7.64 8.34 -9.81
C LEU A 49 7.84 7.05 -9.01
N CYS A 50 6.92 6.76 -8.09
CA CYS A 50 7.04 5.62 -7.16
C CYS A 50 6.21 4.42 -7.60
N HIS A 51 5.05 4.66 -8.23
CA HIS A 51 4.16 3.58 -8.66
C HIS A 51 3.26 4.03 -9.81
N VAL A 52 2.79 3.08 -10.62
CA VAL A 52 1.85 3.32 -11.70
C VAL A 52 0.76 2.25 -11.67
N ARG A 53 -0.48 2.68 -11.85
CA ARG A 53 -1.62 1.78 -12.07
C ARG A 53 -2.30 2.13 -13.38
N PHE A 54 -2.41 1.15 -14.27
CA PHE A 54 -3.10 1.30 -15.54
C PHE A 54 -4.35 0.42 -15.57
N LYS A 55 -5.52 1.03 -15.82
CA LYS A 55 -6.78 0.34 -16.07
C LYS A 55 -7.24 0.71 -17.49
N PRO A 56 -7.00 -0.16 -18.50
CA PRO A 56 -7.33 0.13 -19.89
C PRO A 56 -8.77 0.63 -20.05
N GLY A 57 -8.95 1.72 -20.78
CA GLY A 57 -10.27 2.31 -21.04
C GLY A 57 -10.84 3.15 -19.89
N HIS A 58 -10.26 3.07 -18.69
CA HIS A 58 -10.74 3.79 -17.51
C HIS A 58 -9.80 4.92 -17.10
N LYS A 59 -8.60 4.57 -16.60
CA LYS A 59 -7.64 5.54 -16.06
C LYS A 59 -6.20 5.04 -16.05
N LEU A 60 -5.27 5.98 -16.11
CA LEU A 60 -3.87 5.83 -15.72
C LEU A 60 -3.65 6.65 -14.44
N THR A 61 -3.07 6.06 -13.41
CA THR A 61 -2.69 6.77 -12.18
C THR A 61 -1.20 6.60 -11.96
N ALA A 62 -0.48 7.70 -11.80
CA ALA A 62 0.91 7.74 -11.41
C ALA A 62 1.02 8.34 -10.01
N TYR A 63 1.77 7.68 -9.13
CA TYR A 63 2.00 8.10 -7.76
C TYR A 63 3.43 8.63 -7.66
N TYR A 64 3.57 9.85 -7.18
CA TYR A 64 4.83 10.56 -7.06
C TYR A 64 5.13 10.92 -5.62
N ASP A 65 6.40 10.89 -5.25
CA ASP A 65 6.92 11.65 -4.12
C ASP A 65 7.48 12.98 -4.66
N VAL A 66 6.83 14.08 -4.30
CA VAL A 66 7.16 15.43 -4.76
C VAL A 66 7.90 16.17 -3.66
N SER A 67 9.18 16.47 -3.88
CA SER A 67 9.93 17.36 -3.00
C SER A 67 9.39 18.78 -3.14
N VAL A 68 9.09 19.41 -2.01
CA VAL A 68 8.69 20.81 -1.93
C VAL A 68 9.75 21.59 -1.15
N GLU A 69 10.27 22.66 -1.75
CA GLU A 69 11.34 23.46 -1.18
C GLU A 69 10.97 23.96 0.23
N GLY A 70 11.83 23.75 1.22
CA GLY A 70 11.58 24.15 2.62
C GLY A 70 10.55 23.30 3.37
N HIS A 71 9.90 22.33 2.72
CA HIS A 71 8.76 21.57 3.29
C HIS A 71 8.89 20.04 3.21
N GLY A 72 9.92 19.52 2.55
CA GLY A 72 10.17 18.08 2.42
C GLY A 72 9.32 17.42 1.33
N SER A 73 9.21 16.10 1.35
CA SER A 73 8.46 15.35 0.32
C SER A 73 6.97 15.22 0.67
N ARG A 74 6.11 15.40 -0.33
CA ARG A 74 4.66 15.17 -0.25
C ARG A 74 4.23 14.16 -1.32
N PRO A 75 3.50 13.09 -0.94
CA PRO A 75 2.93 12.17 -1.92
C PRO A 75 1.83 12.82 -2.75
N VAL A 76 1.83 12.52 -4.05
CA VAL A 76 0.90 13.07 -5.04
C VAL A 76 0.43 11.97 -5.98
N ALA A 77 -0.87 11.93 -6.29
CA ALA A 77 -1.43 11.10 -7.34
C ALA A 77 -1.81 11.96 -8.56
N ALA A 78 -1.23 11.64 -9.72
CA ALA A 78 -1.65 12.17 -11.03
C ALA A 78 -2.54 11.15 -11.73
N ILE A 79 -3.75 11.53 -12.10
CA ILE A 79 -4.78 10.65 -12.63
C ILE A 79 -5.22 11.16 -13.99
N TRP A 80 -4.94 10.40 -15.04
CA TRP A 80 -5.47 10.62 -16.38
C TRP A 80 -6.69 9.75 -16.62
N ARG A 81 -7.81 10.33 -17.06
CA ARG A 81 -9.08 9.60 -17.30
C ARG A 81 -9.44 9.59 -18.78
N GLY A 82 -9.96 8.46 -19.28
CA GLY A 82 -10.33 8.30 -20.69
C GLY A 82 -11.64 9.01 -21.07
N ARG A 83 -12.65 8.93 -20.19
CA ARG A 83 -13.92 9.67 -20.28
C ARG A 83 -14.38 10.08 -18.87
N PRO A 84 -15.00 11.26 -18.69
CA PRO A 84 -15.70 11.56 -17.45
C PRO A 84 -16.89 10.62 -17.31
N GLY A 85 -17.00 9.90 -16.20
CA GLY A 85 -18.13 9.02 -15.89
C GLY A 85 -18.69 9.29 -14.50
N GLY A 86 -20.02 9.28 -14.37
CA GLY A 86 -20.77 9.22 -13.10
C GLY A 86 -20.81 10.48 -12.24
N SER A 87 -21.81 10.56 -11.34
CA SER A 87 -22.23 11.69 -10.48
C SER A 87 -21.07 12.54 -9.93
N ARG A 88 -20.70 13.59 -10.68
CA ARG A 88 -19.58 14.49 -10.34
C ARG A 88 -19.86 15.34 -9.09
N ARG A 89 -21.13 15.64 -8.81
CA ARG A 89 -21.54 16.59 -7.78
C ARG A 89 -21.33 16.07 -6.36
N GLN A 90 -21.83 14.86 -6.07
CA GLN A 90 -21.69 14.27 -4.73
C GLN A 90 -20.22 14.01 -4.34
N ALA A 91 -19.42 13.51 -5.29
CA ALA A 91 -17.99 13.33 -5.08
C ALA A 91 -17.26 14.65 -4.83
N GLN A 92 -17.70 15.73 -5.48
CA GLN A 92 -17.12 17.06 -5.32
C GLN A 92 -17.47 17.69 -3.97
N ASP A 93 -18.70 17.53 -3.49
CA ASP A 93 -19.12 17.99 -2.16
C ASP A 93 -18.34 17.26 -1.04
N GLN A 94 -18.14 15.96 -1.18
CA GLN A 94 -17.33 15.17 -0.26
C GLN A 94 -15.85 15.57 -0.28
N LEU A 95 -15.26 15.76 -1.46
CA LEU A 95 -13.88 16.26 -1.58
C LEU A 95 -13.71 17.65 -0.95
N PHE A 96 -14.71 18.52 -1.08
CA PHE A 96 -14.71 19.82 -0.42
C PHE A 96 -14.71 19.69 1.11
N ALA A 97 -15.53 18.79 1.66
CA ALA A 97 -15.55 18.54 3.10
C ALA A 97 -14.20 18.01 3.63
N ILE A 98 -13.60 17.04 2.92
CA ILE A 98 -12.27 16.49 3.29
C ILE A 98 -11.20 17.58 3.22
N HIS A 99 -11.25 18.42 2.18
CA HIS A 99 -10.34 19.55 2.05
C HIS A 99 -10.49 20.56 3.20
N ALA A 100 -11.72 20.89 3.58
CA ALA A 100 -12.00 21.80 4.69
C ALA A 100 -11.48 21.25 6.03
N ASP A 101 -11.63 19.95 6.29
CA ASP A 101 -11.06 19.30 7.49
C ASP A 101 -9.52 19.36 7.47
N ALA A 102 -8.89 19.11 6.31
CA ALA A 102 -7.44 19.23 6.17
C ALA A 102 -6.96 20.67 6.39
N ALA A 103 -7.74 21.67 5.94
CA ALA A 103 -7.49 23.09 6.20
C ALA A 103 -7.56 23.42 7.69
N ALA A 104 -8.62 22.99 8.37
CA ALA A 104 -8.82 23.23 9.79
C ALA A 104 -7.69 22.63 10.66
N ARG A 105 -7.08 21.53 10.19
CA ARG A 105 -5.94 20.86 10.85
C ARG A 105 -4.57 21.38 10.43
N GLY A 106 -4.51 22.34 9.51
CA GLY A 106 -3.25 22.90 8.99
C GLY A 106 -2.45 21.93 8.11
N LEU A 107 -3.10 20.96 7.50
CA LEU A 107 -2.47 19.91 6.67
C LEU A 107 -2.32 20.31 5.19
N LEU A 108 -2.81 21.49 4.79
CA LEU A 108 -2.65 22.00 3.43
C LEU A 108 -1.20 22.39 3.14
N ALA A 109 -0.57 23.11 4.07
CA ALA A 109 0.71 23.75 3.84
C ALA A 109 1.78 22.74 3.34
N PRO A 110 2.61 23.14 2.36
CA PRO A 110 2.66 24.47 1.71
C PRO A 110 1.64 24.68 0.58
N PHE A 111 0.80 23.70 0.29
CA PHE A 111 -0.23 23.82 -0.74
C PHE A 111 -1.37 24.74 -0.25
N ARG A 112 -1.96 25.47 -1.19
CA ARG A 112 -3.19 26.25 -0.98
C ARG A 112 -4.44 25.42 -1.21
N ALA A 113 -4.31 24.35 -2.00
CA ALA A 113 -5.34 23.34 -2.21
C ALA A 113 -4.73 21.94 -2.38
N LEU A 114 -5.49 20.89 -2.06
CA LEU A 114 -5.03 19.50 -2.20
C LEU A 114 -5.45 18.81 -3.50
N ALA A 115 -6.25 19.46 -4.35
CA ALA A 115 -6.61 18.91 -5.64
C ALA A 115 -6.77 19.98 -6.72
N ALA A 116 -6.33 19.66 -7.92
CA ALA A 116 -6.55 20.45 -9.13
C ALA A 116 -6.94 19.53 -10.28
N GLU A 117 -7.74 20.07 -11.19
CA GLU A 117 -8.09 19.41 -12.44
C GLU A 117 -7.65 20.29 -13.61
N SER A 118 -7.17 19.65 -14.66
CA SER A 118 -7.01 20.23 -15.99
C SER A 118 -7.99 19.50 -16.91
N PRO A 119 -9.26 19.96 -17.02
CA PRO A 119 -10.31 19.26 -17.75
C PRO A 119 -9.96 19.07 -19.23
N GLU A 120 -9.40 20.09 -19.88
CA GLU A 120 -8.97 20.05 -21.29
C GLU A 120 -7.88 19.00 -21.56
N ARG A 121 -7.17 18.58 -20.50
CA ARG A 121 -6.07 17.63 -20.58
C ARG A 121 -6.38 16.32 -19.84
N HIS A 122 -7.62 16.16 -19.36
CA HIS A 122 -8.08 14.98 -18.63
C HIS A 122 -7.18 14.56 -17.46
N LEU A 123 -6.46 15.50 -16.85
CA LEU A 123 -5.54 15.27 -15.73
C LEU A 123 -6.18 15.78 -14.44
N GLN A 124 -6.20 14.95 -13.41
CA GLN A 124 -6.52 15.31 -12.04
C GLN A 124 -5.28 15.07 -11.18
N VAL A 125 -4.91 16.04 -10.36
CA VAL A 125 -3.82 15.92 -9.38
C VAL A 125 -4.44 15.95 -7.99
N GLN A 126 -4.05 15.00 -7.14
CA GLN A 126 -4.46 14.90 -5.74
C GLN A 126 -3.22 14.82 -4.86
N VAL A 127 -3.14 15.67 -3.84
CA VAL A 127 -2.04 15.76 -2.88
C VAL A 127 -2.48 15.13 -1.57
N ALA A 128 -1.61 14.29 -0.98
CA ALA A 128 -1.89 13.69 0.31
C ALA A 128 -2.14 14.77 1.39
N PRO A 129 -3.06 14.56 2.34
CA PRO A 129 -3.77 13.31 2.64
C PRO A 129 -5.16 13.16 1.98
N LEU A 130 -5.42 13.78 0.82
CA LEU A 130 -6.75 13.77 0.20
C LEU A 130 -7.13 12.40 -0.40
N ASP A 131 -8.17 11.76 0.12
CA ASP A 131 -8.72 10.53 -0.47
C ASP A 131 -10.22 10.42 -0.22
N LEU A 132 -11.00 10.25 -1.29
CA LEU A 132 -12.47 10.16 -1.22
C LEU A 132 -12.94 8.85 -0.57
N ASP A 133 -12.21 7.75 -0.82
CA ASP A 133 -12.56 6.44 -0.26
C ASP A 133 -12.05 6.29 1.18
N PHE A 134 -11.17 7.19 1.61
CA PHE A 134 -10.58 7.24 2.95
C PHE A 134 -10.61 8.66 3.53
N PRO A 135 -11.79 9.27 3.73
CA PRO A 135 -11.91 10.65 4.24
C PRO A 135 -11.23 10.84 5.60
N GLN A 136 -11.21 9.79 6.43
CA GLN A 136 -10.53 9.77 7.72
C GLN A 136 -9.01 9.91 7.63
N LEU A 137 -8.41 9.76 6.45
CA LEU A 137 -6.96 9.84 6.27
C LEU A 137 -6.41 11.21 6.72
N VAL A 138 -7.22 12.26 6.59
CA VAL A 138 -6.92 13.60 7.11
C VAL A 138 -6.66 13.56 8.62
N ARG A 139 -7.56 12.93 9.40
CA ARG A 139 -7.40 12.74 10.84
C ARG A 139 -6.21 11.82 11.14
N VAL A 140 -6.07 10.71 10.42
CA VAL A 140 -4.97 9.74 10.64
C VAL A 140 -3.60 10.36 10.36
N PHE A 141 -3.51 11.35 9.48
CA PHE A 141 -2.28 12.09 9.19
C PHE A 141 -2.04 13.30 10.10
N ASP A 142 -3.00 13.64 10.97
CA ASP A 142 -2.85 14.74 11.93
C ASP A 142 -1.87 14.37 13.06
N ARG A 143 -1.02 15.31 13.45
CA ARG A 143 0.00 15.07 14.49
C ARG A 143 -0.60 14.86 15.87
N ARG A 144 -1.69 15.56 16.22
CA ARG A 144 -2.32 15.39 17.54
C ARG A 144 -2.95 14.01 17.65
N TYR A 145 -3.59 13.56 16.57
CA TYR A 145 -4.08 12.20 16.46
C TYR A 145 -2.95 11.16 16.57
N ALA A 146 -1.83 11.36 15.87
CA ALA A 146 -0.68 10.47 15.98
C ALA A 146 -0.14 10.37 17.42
N ILE A 147 -0.11 11.48 18.17
CA ILE A 147 0.33 11.52 19.58
C ILE A 147 -0.60 10.70 20.47
N GLU A 148 -1.91 10.86 20.31
CA GLU A 148 -2.91 10.07 21.03
C GLU A 148 -2.69 8.56 20.78
N ARG A 149 -2.48 8.17 19.52
CA ARG A 149 -2.23 6.77 19.15
C ARG A 149 -0.89 6.24 19.63
N LEU A 150 0.17 7.05 19.63
CA LEU A 150 1.46 6.68 20.22
C LEU A 150 1.36 6.48 21.74
N GLY A 151 0.63 7.35 22.44
CA GLY A 151 0.38 7.21 23.88
C GLY A 151 -0.39 5.94 24.22
N ALA A 152 -1.49 5.68 23.52
CA ALA A 152 -2.31 4.48 23.71
C ALA A 152 -1.56 3.18 23.37
N ALA A 153 -0.59 3.22 22.45
CA ALA A 153 0.15 2.04 22.01
C ALA A 153 1.38 1.71 22.88
N GLY A 154 1.93 2.69 23.61
CA GLY A 154 3.23 2.57 24.26
C GLY A 154 3.24 2.41 25.78
N ASP A 155 2.08 2.29 26.45
CA ASP A 155 1.94 2.40 27.92
C ASP A 155 2.70 3.60 28.53
N ALA A 156 3.01 4.61 27.71
CA ALA A 156 3.85 5.72 28.06
C ALA A 156 2.97 6.88 28.52
N SER A 157 3.00 7.17 29.81
CA SER A 157 2.52 8.45 30.33
C SER A 157 3.49 9.54 29.91
N TRP A 158 3.12 10.30 28.88
CA TRP A 158 3.77 11.56 28.56
C TRP A 158 3.22 12.64 29.50
N ASP A 159 4.06 13.58 29.93
CA ASP A 159 3.54 14.86 30.42
C ASP A 159 2.67 15.49 29.33
N ALA A 160 1.64 16.26 29.70
CA ALA A 160 0.67 16.82 28.77
C ALA A 160 1.39 17.43 27.53
N PRO A 161 1.18 16.89 26.32
CA PRO A 161 2.01 17.22 25.17
C PRO A 161 1.83 18.69 24.80
N ASP A 162 2.91 19.46 24.90
CA ASP A 162 2.94 20.86 24.51
C ASP A 162 3.08 21.03 22.98
N GLU A 163 3.10 22.28 22.51
CA GLU A 163 3.29 22.55 21.08
C GLU A 163 4.65 22.08 20.55
N SER A 164 5.70 22.12 21.40
CA SER A 164 7.04 21.68 21.03
C SER A 164 7.09 20.18 20.77
N PHE A 165 6.44 19.40 21.64
CA PHE A 165 6.23 17.97 21.48
C PHE A 165 5.48 17.68 20.18
N THR A 166 4.37 18.40 19.96
CA THR A 166 3.56 18.24 18.74
C THR A 166 4.35 18.55 17.46
N ARG A 167 5.21 19.57 17.47
CA ARG A 167 6.06 19.90 16.32
C ARG A 167 7.13 18.85 16.04
N ARG A 168 7.65 18.19 17.08
CA ARG A 168 8.70 17.17 16.97
C ARG A 168 8.17 15.77 16.63
N THR A 169 6.88 15.50 16.87
CA THR A 169 6.25 14.25 16.44
C THR A 169 6.24 14.16 14.91
N GLY A 170 6.92 13.15 14.37
CA GLY A 170 6.95 12.89 12.95
C GLY A 170 5.69 12.16 12.50
N VAL A 171 5.08 12.62 11.41
CA VAL A 171 4.02 11.88 10.72
C VAL A 171 4.36 11.91 9.25
N ARG A 172 4.57 10.74 8.65
CA ARG A 172 4.88 10.62 7.22
C ARG A 172 4.16 9.46 6.57
N PHE A 173 3.87 9.61 5.29
CA PHE A 173 3.45 8.49 4.47
C PHE A 173 4.65 7.60 4.17
N ILE A 174 4.48 6.30 4.37
CA ILE A 174 5.30 5.25 3.76
C ILE A 174 4.66 4.80 2.45
N ARG A 175 3.33 4.81 2.39
CA ARG A 175 2.55 4.47 1.20
C ARG A 175 1.29 5.33 1.15
N TYR A 176 1.12 6.02 0.04
CA TYR A 176 -0.10 6.77 -0.29
C TYR A 176 -0.66 6.23 -1.61
N ARG A 177 -1.77 5.51 -1.55
CA ARG A 177 -2.46 4.98 -2.75
C ARG A 177 -3.95 5.27 -2.64
N PRO A 178 -4.39 6.47 -3.05
CA PRO A 178 -5.79 6.86 -3.06
C PRO A 178 -6.74 5.80 -3.62
N GLY A 179 -7.82 5.54 -2.88
CA GLY A 179 -8.83 4.54 -3.22
C GLY A 179 -8.36 3.09 -3.14
N LEU A 180 -7.25 2.83 -2.44
CA LEU A 180 -6.73 1.48 -2.26
C LEU A 180 -6.33 1.22 -0.81
N ARG A 181 -5.21 1.80 -0.37
CA ARG A 181 -4.62 1.56 0.95
C ARG A 181 -3.51 2.56 1.25
N HIS A 182 -3.31 2.83 2.53
CA HIS A 182 -2.30 3.77 3.01
C HIS A 182 -1.48 3.14 4.13
N LEU A 183 -0.22 3.58 4.24
CA LEU A 183 0.65 3.26 5.36
C LEU A 183 1.28 4.55 5.85
N VAL A 184 0.96 4.93 7.08
CA VAL A 184 1.47 6.13 7.74
C VAL A 184 2.38 5.71 8.89
N ARG A 185 3.56 6.32 9.00
CA ARG A 185 4.47 6.13 10.12
C ARG A 185 4.38 7.31 11.07
N TYR A 186 4.16 7.00 12.34
CA TYR A 186 4.24 7.91 13.47
C TYR A 186 5.58 7.74 14.15
N GLU A 187 6.32 8.84 14.26
CA GLU A 187 7.59 8.89 14.96
C GLU A 187 7.45 9.70 16.24
N PRO A 188 7.77 9.10 17.39
CA PRO A 188 7.74 9.84 18.64
C PRO A 188 8.81 10.94 18.65
N PRO A 189 8.58 12.04 19.38
CA PRO A 189 9.45 13.23 19.37
C PRO A 189 10.80 13.02 20.06
N SER A 190 10.94 11.96 20.87
CA SER A 190 12.19 11.55 21.50
C SER A 190 12.44 10.06 21.24
N ARG A 191 13.56 9.75 20.59
CA ARG A 191 13.98 8.36 20.37
C ARG A 191 14.29 7.69 21.72
N GLY A 192 13.78 6.48 21.94
CA GLY A 192 14.19 5.61 23.05
C GLY A 192 13.15 5.34 24.14
N LYS A 193 12.06 6.13 24.25
CA LYS A 193 10.95 5.83 25.18
C LYS A 193 9.79 5.08 24.54
N VAL A 194 9.47 5.41 23.29
CA VAL A 194 8.40 4.78 22.52
C VAL A 194 8.95 4.45 21.14
N ALA A 195 8.59 3.28 20.61
CA ALA A 195 8.96 2.88 19.26
C ALA A 195 8.04 3.57 18.23
N PRO A 196 8.51 3.78 16.99
CA PRO A 196 7.64 4.17 15.89
C PRO A 196 6.45 3.22 15.72
N VAL A 197 5.31 3.79 15.35
CA VAL A 197 4.07 3.05 15.10
C VAL A 197 3.65 3.25 13.65
N PHE A 198 3.12 2.20 13.04
CA PHE A 198 2.65 2.20 11.67
C PHE A 198 1.13 2.06 11.63
N ALA A 199 0.43 3.05 11.08
CA ALA A 199 -1.00 2.99 10.83
C ALA A 199 -1.25 2.51 9.39
N LYS A 200 -1.80 1.31 9.25
CA LYS A 200 -2.16 0.70 7.97
C LYS A 200 -3.66 0.82 7.74
N LEU A 201 -4.04 1.54 6.69
CA LEU A 201 -5.43 1.74 6.29
C LEU A 201 -5.73 0.92 5.04
N SER A 202 -6.77 0.12 5.12
CA SER A 202 -7.32 -0.71 4.03
C SER A 202 -8.85 -0.64 4.13
N PRO A 203 -9.63 -1.17 3.16
CA PRO A 203 -11.08 -1.25 3.29
C PRO A 203 -11.52 -1.90 4.62
N PRO A 204 -12.66 -1.48 5.24
CA PRO A 204 -13.05 -1.91 6.59
C PRO A 204 -13.05 -3.40 6.86
N HIS A 205 -13.60 -4.18 5.93
CA HIS A 205 -13.61 -5.64 6.04
C HIS A 205 -12.20 -6.23 6.07
N ASP A 206 -11.27 -5.66 5.30
CA ASP A 206 -9.89 -6.14 5.22
C ASP A 206 -9.09 -5.81 6.47
N SER A 207 -9.24 -4.58 7.01
CA SER A 207 -8.52 -4.17 8.22
C SER A 207 -8.96 -4.95 9.46
N ALA A 208 -10.26 -5.22 9.62
CA ALA A 208 -10.76 -6.01 10.73
C ALA A 208 -10.25 -7.47 10.66
N ARG A 209 -10.28 -8.07 9.46
CA ARG A 209 -9.71 -9.41 9.21
C ARG A 209 -8.22 -9.45 9.52
N ALA A 210 -7.44 -8.52 8.96
CA ALA A 210 -5.99 -8.47 9.12
C ALA A 210 -5.58 -8.34 10.60
N PHE A 211 -6.26 -7.50 11.38
CA PHE A 211 -6.01 -7.39 12.83
C PHE A 211 -6.27 -8.71 13.55
N ARG A 212 -7.40 -9.35 13.27
CA ARG A 212 -7.82 -10.58 13.94
C ARG A 212 -6.86 -11.74 13.64
N VAL A 213 -6.53 -11.94 12.35
CA VAL A 213 -5.60 -12.97 11.88
C VAL A 213 -4.19 -12.74 12.44
N SER A 214 -3.67 -11.50 12.33
CA SER A 214 -2.33 -11.17 12.85
C SER A 214 -2.24 -11.37 14.37
N THR A 215 -3.32 -11.07 15.11
CA THR A 215 -3.37 -11.27 16.57
C THR A 215 -3.37 -12.75 16.92
N ALA A 216 -4.20 -13.57 16.24
CA ALA A 216 -4.25 -15.01 16.46
C ALA A 216 -2.91 -15.69 16.12
N LEU A 217 -2.32 -15.33 14.98
CA LEU A 217 -0.98 -15.80 14.57
C LEU A 217 0.08 -15.46 15.60
N HIS A 218 0.07 -14.23 16.12
CA HIS A 218 1.04 -13.80 17.13
C HIS A 218 0.95 -14.65 18.40
N HIS A 219 -0.26 -14.85 18.93
CA HIS A 219 -0.45 -15.66 20.14
C HIS A 219 -0.06 -17.12 19.92
N TRP A 220 -0.43 -17.69 18.78
CA TRP A 220 -0.07 -19.06 18.46
C TRP A 220 1.44 -19.24 18.29
N LEU A 221 2.10 -18.42 17.46
CA LEU A 221 3.55 -18.50 17.26
C LEU A 221 4.34 -18.26 18.56
N ALA A 222 3.85 -17.41 19.46
CA ALA A 222 4.46 -17.21 20.78
C ALA A 222 4.35 -18.45 21.70
N SER A 223 3.36 -19.31 21.48
CA SER A 223 3.21 -20.59 22.20
C SER A 223 4.01 -21.74 21.58
N GLU A 224 4.41 -21.59 20.32
CA GLU A 224 5.21 -22.58 19.59
C GLU A 224 6.71 -22.48 19.93
N ARG A 225 7.40 -23.62 19.98
CA ARG A 225 8.86 -23.66 20.13
C ARG A 225 9.56 -23.48 18.78
N THR A 226 9.39 -22.31 18.18
CA THR A 226 9.86 -22.00 16.83
C THR A 226 10.65 -20.68 16.78
N PRO A 227 11.69 -20.54 15.92
CA PRO A 227 12.38 -19.27 15.68
C PRO A 227 11.60 -18.31 14.76
N VAL A 228 10.30 -18.56 14.56
CA VAL A 228 9.41 -17.81 13.67
C VAL A 228 8.47 -16.97 14.52
N THR A 229 8.40 -15.68 14.21
CA THR A 229 7.57 -14.72 14.94
C THR A 229 6.76 -13.88 13.97
N CYS A 230 5.78 -13.15 14.50
CA CYS A 230 5.14 -12.05 13.79
C CYS A 230 4.86 -10.89 14.75
N PRO A 231 4.76 -9.64 14.26
CA PRO A 231 4.47 -8.51 15.11
C PRO A 231 3.05 -8.61 15.67
N ARG A 232 2.91 -8.40 16.99
CA ARG A 232 1.59 -8.21 17.60
C ARG A 232 1.02 -6.88 17.12
N PRO A 233 -0.15 -6.86 16.46
CA PRO A 233 -0.84 -5.59 16.22
C PRO A 233 -1.12 -4.89 17.56
N LEU A 234 -0.92 -3.57 17.59
CA LEU A 234 -1.08 -2.78 18.81
C LEU A 234 -2.56 -2.45 19.07
N ALA A 235 -3.29 -2.10 18.03
CA ALA A 235 -4.70 -1.75 18.11
C ALA A 235 -5.38 -1.78 16.73
N PHE A 236 -6.72 -1.90 16.74
CA PHE A 236 -7.58 -1.69 15.58
C PHE A 236 -8.56 -0.56 15.87
N SER A 237 -8.67 0.38 14.93
CA SER A 237 -9.71 1.42 14.94
C SER A 237 -10.71 1.15 13.83
N ALA A 238 -11.92 0.71 14.20
CA ALA A 238 -13.02 0.54 13.27
C ALA A 238 -13.43 1.88 12.63
N ALA A 239 -13.40 2.96 13.40
CA ALA A 239 -13.75 4.32 12.93
C ALA A 239 -12.76 4.86 11.89
N ASP A 240 -11.52 4.36 11.88
CA ASP A 240 -10.50 4.76 10.92
C ASP A 240 -10.24 3.71 9.84
N SER A 241 -10.82 2.52 9.99
CA SER A 241 -10.45 1.35 9.18
C SER A 241 -8.93 1.13 9.18
N ALA A 242 -8.33 1.17 10.36
CA ALA A 242 -6.87 1.22 10.52
C ALA A 242 -6.38 0.21 11.56
N VAL A 243 -5.28 -0.47 11.23
CA VAL A 243 -4.54 -1.32 12.16
C VAL A 243 -3.21 -0.65 12.50
N LEU A 244 -2.89 -0.57 13.79
CA LEU A 244 -1.63 -0.06 14.29
C LEU A 244 -0.64 -1.20 14.50
N TYR A 245 0.54 -1.12 13.90
CA TYR A 245 1.62 -2.09 14.05
C TYR A 245 2.84 -1.46 14.70
N PRO A 246 3.62 -2.22 15.50
CA PRO A 246 4.91 -1.76 15.98
C PRO A 246 5.94 -1.71 14.85
N GLU A 247 7.03 -0.99 15.06
CA GLU A 247 8.24 -1.19 14.27
C GLU A 247 8.78 -2.61 14.48
N VAL A 248 9.10 -3.29 13.38
CA VAL A 248 9.74 -4.61 13.39
C VAL A 248 11.25 -4.42 13.40
N ALA A 249 11.93 -5.10 14.32
CA ALA A 249 13.38 -5.09 14.41
C ALA A 249 14.02 -5.96 13.32
N GLY A 250 15.31 -5.75 13.06
CA GLY A 250 16.08 -6.54 12.10
C GLY A 250 16.12 -5.92 10.70
N LEU A 251 16.46 -6.76 9.72
CA LEU A 251 16.58 -6.36 8.31
C LEU A 251 15.75 -7.28 7.41
N PRO A 252 15.08 -6.77 6.36
CA PRO A 252 14.40 -7.61 5.38
C PRO A 252 15.35 -8.65 4.78
N LEU A 253 14.88 -9.89 4.63
CA LEU A 253 15.66 -11.01 4.11
C LEU A 253 16.21 -10.71 2.71
N VAL A 254 15.43 -9.99 1.88
CA VAL A 254 15.89 -9.54 0.56
C VAL A 254 17.26 -8.82 0.61
N GLU A 255 17.57 -8.08 1.68
CA GLU A 255 18.84 -7.39 1.81
C GLU A 255 20.02 -8.35 2.04
N ARG A 256 19.78 -9.48 2.70
CA ARG A 256 20.77 -10.55 2.87
C ARG A 256 21.00 -11.36 1.59
N LEU A 257 19.99 -11.40 0.72
CA LEU A 257 20.03 -12.14 -0.55
C LEU A 257 20.56 -11.30 -1.73
N ARG A 258 20.73 -9.98 -1.56
CA ARG A 258 21.26 -9.08 -2.61
C ARG A 258 22.67 -9.43 -3.08
N GLN A 259 23.48 -10.04 -2.20
CA GLN A 259 24.84 -10.45 -2.53
C GLN A 259 25.01 -11.95 -2.27
N PRO A 260 25.66 -12.69 -3.19
CA PRO A 260 26.00 -14.08 -2.96
C PRO A 260 26.82 -14.23 -1.68
N SER A 261 26.34 -15.05 -0.75
CA SER A 261 27.03 -15.36 0.50
C SER A 261 26.84 -16.84 0.81
N GLN A 262 27.76 -17.41 1.58
CA GLN A 262 27.64 -18.80 2.05
C GLN A 262 26.38 -19.01 2.90
N ASP A 263 25.91 -17.95 3.57
CA ASP A 263 24.73 -17.98 4.44
C ASP A 263 23.40 -17.80 3.66
N ALA A 264 23.42 -17.37 2.41
CA ALA A 264 22.20 -17.11 1.63
C ALA A 264 21.30 -18.34 1.56
N MET A 265 21.88 -19.51 1.29
CA MET A 265 21.14 -20.79 1.26
C MET A 265 20.60 -21.19 2.64
N GLN A 266 21.29 -20.83 3.73
CA GLN A 266 20.78 -21.06 5.08
C GLN A 266 19.53 -20.22 5.34
N TRP A 267 19.51 -18.97 4.89
CA TRP A 267 18.34 -18.11 5.04
C TRP A 267 17.15 -18.54 4.17
N VAL A 268 17.40 -19.02 2.95
CA VAL A 268 16.35 -19.62 2.11
C VAL A 268 15.77 -20.87 2.81
N ARG A 269 16.62 -21.72 3.38
CA ARG A 269 16.14 -22.86 4.17
C ARG A 269 15.27 -22.42 5.36
N ARG A 270 15.71 -21.42 6.12
CA ARG A 270 14.93 -20.86 7.24
C ARG A 270 13.60 -20.25 6.79
N ALA A 271 13.54 -19.64 5.60
CA ALA A 271 12.30 -19.15 5.03
C ALA A 271 11.31 -20.30 4.74
N GLY A 272 11.81 -21.41 4.17
CA GLY A 272 11.01 -22.62 3.96
C GLY A 272 10.55 -23.27 5.27
N GLU A 273 11.41 -23.32 6.29
CA GLU A 273 11.05 -23.76 7.65
C GLU A 273 9.96 -22.85 8.25
N ALA A 274 10.06 -21.54 8.04
CA ALA A 274 9.05 -20.59 8.51
C ALA A 274 7.69 -20.76 7.84
N LEU A 275 7.68 -20.96 6.52
CA LEU A 275 6.46 -21.31 5.79
C LEU A 275 5.85 -22.62 6.29
N SER A 276 6.67 -23.66 6.45
CA SER A 276 6.19 -24.95 6.93
C SER A 276 5.59 -24.87 8.33
N VAL A 277 6.08 -23.96 9.18
CA VAL A 277 5.43 -23.64 10.46
C VAL A 277 4.07 -22.99 10.19
N LEU A 278 4.01 -21.89 9.43
CA LEU A 278 2.77 -21.16 9.15
C LEU A 278 1.67 -22.03 8.52
N HIS A 279 2.01 -22.92 7.58
CA HIS A 279 1.05 -23.85 6.95
C HIS A 279 0.44 -24.86 7.93
N ARG A 280 1.03 -25.04 9.11
CA ARG A 280 0.47 -25.86 10.19
C ARG A 280 -0.33 -25.06 11.21
N ALA A 281 -0.68 -23.81 10.88
CA ALA A 281 -1.51 -22.99 11.75
C ALA A 281 -2.81 -23.72 12.12
N PRO A 282 -3.17 -23.77 13.41
CA PRO A 282 -4.36 -24.47 13.87
C PRO A 282 -5.63 -23.75 13.41
N GLN A 283 -6.77 -24.45 13.51
CA GLN A 283 -8.08 -23.90 13.15
C GLN A 283 -8.40 -22.59 13.88
N SER A 284 -7.94 -22.41 15.12
CA SER A 284 -8.13 -21.16 15.88
C SER A 284 -7.48 -19.93 15.23
N VAL A 285 -6.49 -20.14 14.37
CA VAL A 285 -5.83 -19.07 13.60
C VAL A 285 -6.48 -18.91 12.22
N THR A 286 -6.85 -20.01 11.59
CA THR A 286 -7.40 -20.02 10.22
C THR A 286 -8.91 -19.82 10.17
N GLU A 287 -9.58 -19.72 11.32
CA GLU A 287 -11.03 -19.53 11.42
C GLU A 287 -11.50 -18.25 10.70
N GLY A 288 -12.44 -18.43 9.78
CA GLY A 288 -13.01 -17.34 9.00
C GLY A 288 -12.10 -16.78 7.90
N LEU A 289 -10.98 -17.45 7.60
CA LEU A 289 -10.26 -17.24 6.35
C LEU A 289 -11.10 -17.74 5.18
N ALA A 290 -11.11 -16.98 4.08
CA ALA A 290 -11.77 -17.41 2.86
C ALA A 290 -11.00 -18.58 2.22
N LEU A 291 -11.72 -19.51 1.61
CA LEU A 291 -11.12 -20.47 0.71
C LEU A 291 -10.68 -19.73 -0.56
N HIS A 292 -9.42 -19.91 -0.93
CA HIS A 292 -8.84 -19.43 -2.18
C HIS A 292 -8.40 -20.64 -2.97
N ASP A 293 -9.28 -21.07 -3.88
CA ASP A 293 -9.04 -22.24 -4.72
C ASP A 293 -8.33 -21.87 -6.02
N PHE A 294 -8.04 -22.89 -6.83
CA PHE A 294 -7.39 -22.72 -8.12
C PHE A 294 -8.16 -21.78 -9.05
N SER A 295 -9.50 -21.85 -9.08
CA SER A 295 -10.31 -20.96 -9.92
C SER A 295 -10.19 -19.51 -9.47
N SER A 296 -10.19 -19.28 -8.15
CA SER A 296 -10.00 -17.97 -7.54
C SER A 296 -8.63 -17.38 -7.89
N GLU A 297 -7.57 -18.21 -7.87
CA GLU A 297 -6.23 -17.78 -8.28
C GLU A 297 -6.18 -17.40 -9.77
N LEU A 298 -6.80 -18.18 -10.66
CA LEU A 298 -6.88 -17.84 -12.07
C LEU A 298 -7.60 -16.51 -12.30
N ASP A 299 -8.70 -16.25 -11.59
CA ASP A 299 -9.45 -15.00 -11.67
C ASP A 299 -8.61 -13.80 -11.20
N VAL A 300 -7.84 -13.99 -10.12
CA VAL A 300 -6.89 -12.96 -9.62
C VAL A 300 -5.81 -12.67 -10.65
N ILE A 301 -5.18 -13.69 -11.24
CA ILE A 301 -4.12 -13.53 -12.25
C ILE A 301 -4.70 -12.87 -13.51
N GLU A 302 -5.88 -13.29 -13.98
CA GLU A 302 -6.55 -12.72 -15.14
C GLU A 302 -6.87 -11.23 -14.92
N GLN A 303 -7.43 -10.88 -13.75
CA GLN A 303 -7.69 -9.49 -13.41
C GLN A 303 -6.40 -8.66 -13.26
N ALA A 304 -5.36 -9.21 -12.63
CA ALA A 304 -4.09 -8.53 -12.40
C ALA A 304 -3.33 -8.31 -13.71
N SER A 305 -3.43 -9.23 -14.66
CA SER A 305 -2.75 -9.18 -15.96
C SER A 305 -3.57 -8.53 -17.08
N ALA A 306 -4.85 -8.19 -16.86
CA ALA A 306 -5.74 -7.60 -17.86
C ALA A 306 -5.13 -6.42 -18.64
N PHE A 307 -4.31 -5.60 -17.97
CA PHE A 307 -3.64 -4.46 -18.58
C PHE A 307 -2.58 -4.84 -19.62
N LEU A 308 -1.98 -6.04 -19.52
CA LEU A 308 -0.95 -6.54 -20.43
C LEU A 308 -1.54 -6.84 -21.80
N HIS A 309 -2.80 -7.28 -21.91
CA HIS A 309 -3.46 -7.44 -23.21
C HIS A 309 -3.49 -6.14 -24.00
N ALA A 310 -3.67 -5.00 -23.33
CA ALA A 310 -3.70 -3.69 -23.97
C ALA A 310 -2.28 -3.14 -24.23
N LEU A 311 -1.36 -3.28 -23.28
CA LEU A 311 -0.02 -2.67 -23.38
C LEU A 311 0.99 -3.51 -24.15
N LEU A 312 0.93 -4.83 -23.98
CA LEU A 312 1.88 -5.81 -24.48
C LEU A 312 1.13 -7.06 -25.02
N PRO A 313 0.43 -6.94 -26.17
CA PRO A 313 -0.50 -7.98 -26.63
C PRO A 313 0.09 -9.39 -26.73
N ARG A 314 1.38 -9.52 -27.10
CA ARG A 314 2.08 -10.81 -27.13
C ARG A 314 2.19 -11.43 -25.74
N ALA A 315 2.65 -10.66 -24.76
CA ALA A 315 2.74 -11.14 -23.36
C ALA A 315 1.34 -11.46 -22.80
N GLY A 316 0.33 -10.64 -23.11
CA GLY A 316 -1.05 -10.94 -22.75
C GLY A 316 -1.55 -12.25 -23.35
N ALA A 317 -1.26 -12.51 -24.63
CA ALA A 317 -1.61 -13.78 -25.27
C ALA A 317 -0.90 -14.98 -24.62
N THR A 318 0.39 -14.84 -24.29
CA THR A 318 1.13 -15.87 -23.56
C THR A 318 0.52 -16.17 -22.20
N ILE A 319 0.17 -15.15 -21.41
CA ILE A 319 -0.47 -15.35 -20.10
C ILE A 319 -1.80 -16.09 -20.25
N ARG A 320 -2.64 -15.71 -21.22
CA ARG A 320 -3.91 -16.41 -21.47
C ARG A 320 -3.69 -17.88 -21.80
N ALA A 321 -2.75 -18.18 -22.70
CA ALA A 321 -2.43 -19.56 -23.06
C ALA A 321 -1.92 -20.36 -21.84
N LEU A 322 -1.10 -19.75 -20.98
CA LEU A 322 -0.66 -20.38 -19.73
C LEU A 322 -1.82 -20.68 -18.78
N LEU A 323 -2.78 -19.75 -18.63
CA LEU A 323 -3.97 -19.96 -17.80
C LEU A 323 -4.88 -21.05 -18.38
N GLU A 324 -5.03 -21.11 -19.70
CA GLU A 324 -5.77 -22.19 -20.39
C GLU A 324 -5.09 -23.54 -20.16
N SER A 325 -3.78 -23.65 -20.37
CA SER A 325 -3.03 -24.88 -20.08
C SER A 325 -3.10 -25.27 -18.60
N ALA A 326 -3.05 -24.31 -17.68
CA ALA A 326 -3.22 -24.59 -16.26
C ALA A 326 -4.60 -25.19 -15.96
N ARG A 327 -5.68 -24.66 -16.57
CA ARG A 327 -7.04 -25.22 -16.45
C ARG A 327 -7.14 -26.65 -16.96
N GLU A 328 -6.43 -26.97 -18.04
CA GLU A 328 -6.40 -28.33 -18.61
C GLU A 328 -5.62 -29.31 -17.73
N LEU A 329 -4.51 -28.86 -17.14
CA LEU A 329 -3.62 -29.72 -16.35
C LEU A 329 -4.10 -29.94 -14.91
N HIS A 330 -4.73 -28.94 -14.29
CA HIS A 330 -5.12 -28.96 -12.87
C HIS A 330 -5.92 -30.22 -12.47
N PRO A 331 -6.95 -30.69 -13.22
CA PRO A 331 -7.70 -31.88 -12.86
C PRO A 331 -6.89 -33.19 -12.84
N MET A 332 -5.67 -33.20 -13.39
CA MET A 332 -4.79 -34.36 -13.41
C MET A 332 -3.75 -34.35 -12.28
N LEU A 333 -3.65 -33.25 -11.53
CA LEU A 333 -2.71 -33.12 -10.43
C LEU A 333 -3.32 -33.69 -9.14
N PRO A 334 -2.49 -34.23 -8.23
CA PRO A 334 -2.96 -34.56 -6.89
C PRO A 334 -3.39 -33.28 -6.16
N GLU A 335 -4.51 -33.34 -5.45
CA GLU A 335 -4.97 -32.25 -4.60
C GLU A 335 -4.32 -32.34 -3.21
N GLU A 336 -3.81 -31.23 -2.70
CA GLU A 336 -3.41 -31.06 -1.31
C GLU A 336 -4.56 -30.46 -0.49
N PRO A 337 -4.79 -30.88 0.76
CA PRO A 337 -5.82 -30.28 1.60
C PRO A 337 -5.48 -28.80 1.86
N PRO A 338 -6.46 -27.87 1.75
CA PRO A 338 -6.21 -26.46 2.02
C PRO A 338 -5.67 -26.21 3.42
N THR A 339 -4.62 -25.40 3.51
CA THR A 339 -4.00 -24.98 4.77
C THR A 339 -4.05 -23.46 4.90
N GLY A 340 -3.72 -22.92 6.08
CA GLY A 340 -3.57 -21.49 6.26
C GLY A 340 -2.33 -20.98 5.52
N THR A 341 -2.53 -20.19 4.47
CA THR A 341 -1.44 -19.59 3.68
C THR A 341 -1.29 -18.10 3.98
N HIS A 342 -0.11 -17.56 3.69
CA HIS A 342 0.14 -16.11 3.69
C HIS A 342 -0.54 -15.45 2.48
N GLY A 343 -0.54 -16.09 1.32
CA GLY A 343 -1.24 -15.68 0.10
C GLY A 343 -0.59 -14.54 -0.68
N ASP A 344 0.55 -14.01 -0.22
CA ASP A 344 1.38 -13.01 -0.92
C ASP A 344 2.79 -13.01 -0.33
N LEU A 345 3.32 -14.19 0.03
CA LEU A 345 4.65 -14.24 0.64
C LEU A 345 5.71 -13.75 -0.36
N LYS A 346 6.55 -12.83 0.11
CA LYS A 346 7.75 -12.39 -0.60
C LYS A 346 8.92 -12.29 0.37
N VAL A 347 10.15 -12.32 -0.15
CA VAL A 347 11.36 -12.17 0.68
C VAL A 347 11.42 -10.82 1.41
N GLU A 348 10.68 -9.81 0.95
CA GLU A 348 10.51 -8.52 1.65
C GLU A 348 9.61 -8.62 2.90
N HIS A 349 8.79 -9.66 3.00
CA HIS A 349 7.89 -9.90 4.13
C HIS A 349 8.55 -10.73 5.25
N LEU A 350 9.78 -11.20 5.01
CA LEU A 350 10.57 -11.96 5.98
C LEU A 350 11.67 -11.06 6.54
N TRP A 351 11.69 -10.85 7.85
CA TRP A 351 12.67 -10.01 8.54
C TRP A 351 13.62 -10.87 9.36
N VAL A 352 14.91 -10.70 9.10
CA VAL A 352 15.99 -11.37 9.82
C VAL A 352 16.27 -10.63 11.11
N THR A 353 16.07 -11.33 12.23
CA THR A 353 16.28 -10.86 13.60
C THR A 353 17.34 -11.72 14.30
N GLU A 354 17.77 -11.31 15.49
CA GLU A 354 18.67 -12.12 16.32
C GLU A 354 18.02 -13.46 16.74
N SER A 355 16.70 -13.47 16.93
CA SER A 355 15.91 -14.63 17.35
C SER A 355 15.44 -15.54 16.21
N GLY A 356 15.68 -15.16 14.94
CA GLY A 356 15.21 -15.91 13.78
C GLY A 356 14.50 -15.03 12.76
N LEU A 357 13.33 -15.46 12.28
CA LEU A 357 12.54 -14.74 11.28
C LEU A 357 11.28 -14.12 11.89
N THR A 358 11.02 -12.86 11.53
CA THR A 358 9.72 -12.22 11.74
C THR A 358 9.00 -12.10 10.40
N VAL A 359 7.82 -12.68 10.30
CA VAL A 359 6.97 -12.59 9.10
C VAL A 359 5.96 -11.45 9.28
N ILE A 360 5.75 -10.66 8.24
CA ILE A 360 4.84 -9.49 8.24
C ILE A 360 3.87 -9.54 7.05
N ASP A 361 2.84 -8.69 7.08
CA ASP A 361 1.88 -8.48 5.97
C ASP A 361 0.87 -9.61 5.70
N PHE A 362 0.23 -10.12 6.76
CA PHE A 362 -0.84 -11.13 6.70
C PHE A 362 -2.21 -10.64 6.19
N ASP A 363 -2.24 -9.62 5.32
CA ASP A 363 -3.50 -9.06 4.80
C ASP A 363 -4.22 -10.03 3.84
N THR A 364 -3.45 -10.87 3.17
CA THR A 364 -3.90 -11.77 2.08
C THR A 364 -4.06 -13.21 2.53
N CYS A 365 -4.00 -13.49 3.84
CA CYS A 365 -4.17 -14.85 4.34
C CYS A 365 -5.48 -15.47 3.89
N ALA A 366 -5.40 -16.73 3.50
CA ALA A 366 -6.51 -17.54 3.02
C ALA A 366 -6.32 -19.00 3.44
N LEU A 367 -7.36 -19.80 3.26
CA LEU A 367 -7.23 -21.25 3.16
C LEU A 367 -6.94 -21.59 1.70
N SER A 368 -5.79 -22.16 1.40
CA SER A 368 -5.36 -22.46 0.03
C SER A 368 -4.45 -23.69 -0.01
N ASP A 369 -4.18 -24.19 -1.21
CA ASP A 369 -3.05 -25.08 -1.46
C ASP A 369 -1.75 -24.40 -0.95
N PRO A 370 -0.94 -25.06 -0.10
CA PRO A 370 0.30 -24.50 0.44
C PRO A 370 1.33 -24.14 -0.64
N ALA A 371 1.23 -24.72 -1.85
CA ALA A 371 2.07 -24.37 -2.99
C ALA A 371 1.90 -22.92 -3.44
N LEU A 372 0.83 -22.23 -3.06
CA LEU A 372 0.64 -20.80 -3.35
C LEU A 372 1.74 -19.91 -2.72
N ASP A 373 2.28 -20.31 -1.57
CA ASP A 373 3.29 -19.54 -0.83
C ASP A 373 4.75 -19.92 -1.19
N LEU A 374 4.96 -21.02 -1.92
CA LEU A 374 6.27 -21.54 -2.32
C LEU A 374 6.76 -20.87 -3.61
#